data_AF-A0A350I8C3-F1
#
_entry.id   AF-A0A350I8C3-F1
#
_cell.length_a   1.000
_cell.length_b   1.000
_cell.length_c   1.000
_cell.angle_alpha   90.00
_cell.angle_beta   90.00
_cell.angle_gamma   90.00
#
_symmetry.space_group_name_H-M   'P 1'
#
loop_
_entity.id
_entity.type
_entity.pdbx_description
1 polymer ?
#
loop_
_entity_poly.entity_id
_entity_poly.type
_entity_poly.pdbx_seq_one_letter_code
_entity_poly.pdbx_strand_id
1 'polypeptide(L)' 'MILCEKLSPVTGQTNTMGINATLEQVALWQDGTLIQDAMPEATVDQREFLISGCTPSCWASMFGTEDES' A
#
# COMPACT_ATOMS: atom_id res chain seq x y z
N MET A 1 12.92 -7.57 0.91
CA MET A 1 11.67 -7.28 1.63
C MET A 1 11.92 -6.09 2.53
N ILE A 2 11.09 -5.07 2.42
CA ILE A 2 11.13 -3.87 3.26
C ILE A 2 9.89 -3.85 4.15
N LEU A 3 10.02 -3.27 5.35
CA LEU A 3 8.88 -3.03 6.22
C LEU A 3 8.42 -1.59 5.99
N CYS A 4 7.16 -1.39 5.62
CA CYS A 4 6.56 -0.06 5.52
C CYS A 4 5.51 0.12 6.60
N GLU A 5 5.58 1.24 7.31
CA GLU A 5 4.61 1.66 8.30
C GLU A 5 3.88 2.89 7.77
N LYS A 6 2.55 2.80 7.63
CA LYS A 6 1.71 3.90 7.18
C LYS A 6 0.54 4.06 8.13
N LEU A 7 0.27 5.31 8.51
CA LEU A 7 -0.97 5.64 9.19
C LEU A 7 -2.12 5.52 8.18
N SER A 8 -3.07 4.65 8.47
CA SER A 8 -4.28 4.54 7.67
C SER A 8 -5.05 5.87 7.75
N PRO A 9 -5.28 6.56 6.62
CA PRO A 9 -6.02 7.82 6.62
C PRO A 9 -7.51 7.64 6.96
N VAL A 10 -7.99 6.40 7.00
CA VAL A 10 -9.40 6.05 7.20
C VAL A 10 -9.68 5.68 8.64
N THR A 11 -8.90 4.73 9.15
CA THR A 11 -9.13 4.15 10.48
C THR A 11 -8.34 4.88 11.56
N GLY A 12 -7.36 5.71 11.18
CA GLY A 12 -6.42 6.33 12.10
C GLY A 12 -5.46 5.35 12.77
N GLN A 13 -5.41 4.09 12.32
CA GLN A 13 -4.52 3.07 12.86
C GLN A 13 -3.24 2.97 12.03
N THR A 14 -2.09 2.83 12.71
CA THR A 14 -0.82 2.54 12.05
C THR A 14 -0.82 1.10 11.58
N ASN A 15 -0.73 0.91 10.26
CA ASN A 15 -0.59 -0.39 9.65
C ASN A 15 0.86 -0.61 9.25
N THR A 16 1.34 -1.82 9.46
CA THR A 16 2.69 -2.23 9.11
C THR A 16 2.59 -3.38 8.11
N MET A 17 3.22 -3.23 6.95
CA MET A 17 3.18 -4.25 5.91
C MET A 17 4.57 -4.52 5.32
N GLY A 18 4.88 -5.80 5.18
CA GLY A 18 6.07 -6.26 4.48
C GLY A 18 5.87 -6.21 2.97
N ILE A 19 6.65 -5.39 2.28
CA ILE A 19 6.63 -5.26 0.82
C ILE A 19 7.76 -6.10 0.24
N ASN A 20 7.44 -6.91 -0.78
CA ASN A 20 8.43 -7.72 -1.48
C ASN A 20 9.25 -6.88 -2.48
N ALA A 21 9.99 -5.92 -1.95
CA ALA A 21 10.87 -5.01 -2.70
C ALA A 21 12.23 -4.85 -2.00
N THR A 22 13.19 -4.27 -2.71
CA THR A 22 14.49 -3.79 -2.20
C THR A 22 14.51 -2.28 -2.06
N LEU A 23 15.48 -1.74 -1.31
CA LEU A 23 15.64 -0.30 -1.14
C LEU A 23 15.93 0.41 -2.47
N GLU A 24 16.68 -0.23 -3.38
CA GLU A 24 16.97 0.30 -4.72
C GLU A 24 15.69 0.44 -5.55
N GLN A 25 14.77 -0.54 -5.46
CA GLN A 25 13.48 -0.48 -6.14
C GLN A 25 12.60 0.65 -5.59
N VAL A 26 12.63 0.89 -4.28
CA VAL A 26 11.95 2.05 -3.70
C VAL A 26 12.56 3.36 -4.17
N ALA A 27 13.89 3.43 -4.25
CA ALA A 27 14.58 4.61 -4.76
C ALA A 27 14.19 4.91 -6.21
N LEU A 28 14.11 3.88 -7.08
CA LEU A 28 13.62 4.03 -8.46
C LEU A 28 12.20 4.60 -8.51
N TRP A 29 11.31 4.10 -7.65
CA TRP A 29 9.94 4.64 -7.55
C TRP A 29 9.94 6.10 -7.08
N GLN A 30 10.77 6.46 -6.11
CA GLN A 30 10.93 7.84 -5.64
C GLN A 30 11.55 8.76 -6.70
N ASP A 31 12.37 8.22 -7.60
CA ASP A 31 12.96 8.94 -8.74
C ASP A 31 11.95 9.19 -9.87
N GLY A 32 10.74 8.62 -9.77
CA GLY A 32 9.64 8.81 -10.73
C GLY A 32 9.36 7.59 -11.62
N THR A 33 10.05 6.47 -11.42
CA THR A 33 9.70 5.21 -12.07
C THR A 33 8.32 4.74 -11.62
N LEU A 34 7.52 4.17 -12.51
CA LEU A 34 6.22 3.62 -12.14
C LEU A 34 6.40 2.47 -11.15
N ILE A 35 5.51 2.36 -10.16
CA ILE A 35 5.65 1.39 -9.07
C ILE A 35 5.61 -0.06 -9.55
N GLN A 36 4.88 -0.35 -10.64
CA GLN A 36 4.85 -1.67 -11.27
C GLN A 36 6.18 -2.03 -11.96
N ASP A 37 6.90 -1.05 -12.49
CA ASP A 37 8.21 -1.23 -13.13
C ASP A 37 9.33 -1.27 -12.10
N ALA A 38 9.23 -0.43 -11.07
CA ALA A 38 10.19 -0.38 -9.98
C ALA A 38 10.11 -1.65 -9.11
N MET A 39 8.90 -2.12 -8.81
CA MET A 39 8.65 -3.26 -7.92
C MET A 39 7.74 -4.30 -8.60
N PRO A 40 8.21 -5.01 -9.64
CA PRO A 40 7.41 -6.02 -10.35
C PRO A 40 7.03 -7.23 -9.48
N GLU A 41 7.87 -7.56 -8.51
CA GLU A 41 7.67 -8.67 -7.56
C GLU A 41 6.71 -8.33 -6.40
N ALA A 42 6.37 -7.05 -6.22
CA ALA A 42 5.40 -6.63 -5.21
C ALA A 42 3.97 -6.94 -5.69
N THR A 43 3.12 -7.43 -4.79
CA THR A 43 1.71 -7.68 -5.10
C THR A 43 0.94 -6.38 -5.31
N VAL A 44 -0.26 -6.47 -5.88
CA VAL A 44 -1.14 -5.30 -6.09
C VAL A 44 -1.41 -4.59 -4.76
N ASP A 45 -1.79 -5.34 -3.72
CA ASP A 45 -2.02 -4.78 -2.37
C ASP A 45 -0.78 -4.09 -1.80
N GLN A 46 0.41 -4.65 -2.04
CA GLN A 46 1.68 -4.06 -1.60
C GLN A 46 1.95 -2.72 -2.25
N ARG A 47 1.69 -2.61 -3.55
CA ARG A 47 1.82 -1.35 -4.28
C ARG A 47 0.79 -0.33 -3.80
N GLU A 48 -0.47 -0.73 -3.66
CA GLU A 48 -1.54 0.15 -3.17
C GLU A 48 -1.24 0.71 -1.79
N PHE A 49 -0.73 -0.12 -0.89
CA PHE A 49 -0.32 0.33 0.44
C PHE A 49 0.84 1.32 0.40
N LEU A 50 1.82 1.13 -0.49
CA LEU A 50 2.91 2.08 -0.67
C LEU A 50 2.41 3.43 -1.20
N ILE A 51 1.49 3.42 -2.16
CA ILE A 51 0.91 4.62 -2.78
C ILE A 51 0.04 5.37 -1.76
N SER A 52 -0.97 4.71 -1.22
CA SER A 52 -2.05 5.36 -0.46
C SER A 52 -1.90 5.22 1.06
N GLY A 53 -1.21 4.18 1.54
CA GLY A 53 -1.26 3.79 2.95
C GLY A 53 -2.56 3.09 3.36
N CYS A 54 -3.46 2.83 2.41
CA CYS A 54 -4.69 2.07 2.63
C CYS A 54 -4.43 0.59 2.39
N THR A 55 -4.91 -0.24 3.31
CA THR A 55 -5.03 -1.68 3.15
C THR A 55 -6.41 -2.04 2.56
N PRO A 56 -6.64 -3.27 2.08
CA PRO A 56 -7.98 -3.70 1.67
C PRO A 56 -9.04 -3.50 2.77
N SER A 57 -8.66 -3.72 4.03
CA SER A 57 -9.52 -3.45 5.19
C SER A 57 -9.85 -1.96 5.38
N CYS A 58 -8.93 -1.08 5.02
CA CYS A 58 -9.11 0.37 5.02
C CYS A 58 -10.15 0.80 3.98
N TRP A 59 -10.08 0.22 2.79
CA TRP A 59 -11.08 0.44 1.72
C TRP A 59 -12.44 -0.17 2.08
N ALA A 60 -12.46 -1.38 2.63
CA ALA A 60 -13.68 -2.01 3.15
C ALA A 60 -14.32 -1.19 4.29
N SER A 61 -13.53 -0.45 5.08
CA SER A 61 -14.06 0.47 6.09
C SER A 61 -14.57 1.79 5.50
N MET A 62 -13.95 2.31 4.42
CA MET A 62 -14.42 3.51 3.71
C MET A 62 -15.72 3.26 2.95
N PHE A 63 -15.80 2.10 2.31
CA PHE A 63 -16.92 1.69 1.46
C PHE A 63 -17.78 0.61 2.13
N GLY A 64 -17.75 0.55 3.46
CA GLY A 64 -18.37 -0.50 4.26
C GLY A 64 -19.86 -0.64 4.02
N THR A 65 -20.20 -1.81 3.46
CA THR A 65 -21.51 -2.42 3.23
C THR A 65 -22.51 -1.53 2.52
N GLU A 66 -22.82 -1.86 1.27
CA GLU A 66 -24.13 -1.57 0.68
C GLU A 66 -25.18 -1.78 1.76
N ASP A 67 -25.82 -0.66 2.10
CA ASP A 67 -27.05 -0.60 2.87
C ASP A 67 -28.09 -1.37 2.05
N GLU A 68 -28.14 -2.68 2.24
CA GLU A 68 -29.26 -3.53 1.79
C GLU A 68 -30.45 -3.18 2.69
N SER A 69 -31.06 -2.03 2.42
CA SER A 69 -32.37 -1.58 2.90
C SER A 69 -33.51 -2.32 2.22
#